data_AF-A0A2A4U313-F1
#
_entry.id   AF-A0A2A4U313-F1
#
_cell.length_a   1.000
_cell.length_b   1.000
_cell.length_c   1.000
_cell.angle_alpha   90.00
_cell.angle_beta   90.00
_cell.angle_gamma   90.00
#
_symmetry.space_group_name_H-M   'P 1'
#
loop_
_entity.id
_entity.type
_entity.pdbx_description
1 polymer ?
#
loop_
_entity_poly.entity_id
_entity_poly.type
_entity_poly.pdbx_seq_one_letter_code
_entity_poly.pdbx_strand_id
1 'polypeptide(L)'
;MKAVAERAKIDNSNLAKWMKGKPTLSEENVMSLLKAMGLRSDLTPDPECVNSFYVKKTFLVNILKSLDIYFPNGATIMRSPWVKQGISLTDTFGIGPAPQTLYALYDGQTRAILRLPRSLILYPEKLSKKFTWKTEPIYIDGPNNFQIWETKVPSIDQFDSAFNYSGKRFTAKDVLNAIQCANMSYEEAIKRLKQKV
;
A
#
# COMPACT_ATOMS: atom_id res chain seq x y z
N MET A 1 -1.70 -14.55 8.45
CA MET A 1 -2.70 -15.50 8.98
C MET A 1 -3.40 -14.99 10.23
N LYS A 2 -2.72 -14.67 11.34
CA LYS A 2 -3.37 -14.12 12.55
C LYS A 2 -4.31 -12.94 12.28
N ALA A 3 -3.84 -11.94 11.51
CA ALA A 3 -4.65 -10.77 11.16
C ALA A 3 -5.87 -11.10 10.26
N VAL A 4 -5.79 -12.16 9.44
CA VAL A 4 -6.90 -12.60 8.59
C VAL A 4 -7.93 -13.36 9.42
N ALA A 5 -7.47 -14.21 10.35
CA ALA A 5 -8.33 -14.91 11.31
C ALA A 5 -9.11 -13.93 12.20
N GLU A 6 -8.42 -12.90 12.73
CA GLU A 6 -9.05 -11.84 13.53
C GLU A 6 -10.12 -11.09 12.75
N ARG A 7 -9.86 -10.71 11.50
CA ARG A 7 -10.86 -10.07 10.62
C ARG A 7 -12.04 -10.98 10.31
N ALA A 8 -11.78 -12.27 10.09
CA ALA A 8 -12.80 -13.27 9.83
C ALA A 8 -13.55 -13.71 11.11
N LYS A 9 -13.12 -13.25 12.30
CA LYS A 9 -13.62 -13.70 13.62
C LYS A 9 -13.50 -15.22 13.82
N ILE A 10 -12.44 -15.82 13.28
CA ILE A 10 -12.16 -17.25 13.37
C ILE A 10 -11.06 -17.49 14.40
N ASP A 11 -11.23 -18.51 15.24
CA ASP A 11 -10.18 -18.94 16.14
C ASP A 11 -8.91 -19.38 15.37
N ASN A 12 -7.76 -18.87 15.81
CA ASN A 12 -6.48 -19.14 15.14
C ASN A 12 -6.11 -20.63 15.15
N SER A 13 -6.46 -21.38 16.19
CA SER A 13 -6.19 -22.83 16.29
C SER A 13 -7.03 -23.59 15.27
N ASN A 14 -8.31 -23.22 15.11
CA ASN A 14 -9.20 -23.81 14.12
C ASN A 14 -8.76 -23.51 12.68
N LEU A 15 -8.36 -22.27 12.38
CA LEU A 15 -7.82 -21.93 11.06
C LEU A 15 -6.52 -22.71 10.78
N ALA A 16 -5.62 -22.82 11.75
CA ALA A 16 -4.36 -23.54 11.58
C ALA A 16 -4.55 -25.04 11.33
N LYS A 17 -5.55 -25.67 11.98
CA LYS A 17 -5.92 -27.07 11.73
C LYS A 17 -6.52 -27.23 10.32
N TRP A 18 -7.37 -26.29 9.90
CA TRP A 18 -8.00 -26.32 8.59
C TRP A 18 -7.01 -26.19 7.44
N MET A 19 -6.05 -25.27 7.55
CA MET A 19 -4.95 -25.14 6.59
C MET A 19 -4.08 -26.41 6.46
N LYS A 20 -4.13 -27.32 7.45
CA LYS A 20 -3.47 -28.64 7.42
C LYS A 20 -4.37 -29.76 6.89
N GLY A 21 -5.52 -29.42 6.31
CA GLY A 21 -6.47 -30.37 5.72
C GLY A 21 -7.47 -30.98 6.70
N LYS A 22 -7.56 -30.47 7.95
CA LYS A 22 -8.60 -30.95 8.90
C LYS A 22 -9.91 -30.19 8.69
N PRO A 23 -11.08 -30.84 8.66
CA PRO A 23 -12.36 -30.15 8.42
C PRO A 23 -12.85 -29.41 9.69
N THR A 24 -12.15 -28.36 10.10
CA THR A 24 -12.43 -27.60 11.35
C THR A 24 -13.15 -26.27 11.13
N LEU A 25 -13.43 -25.88 9.88
CA LEU A 25 -14.20 -24.68 9.55
C LEU A 25 -15.52 -25.07 8.88
N SER A 26 -16.60 -24.43 9.31
CA SER A 26 -17.88 -24.44 8.60
C SER A 26 -17.79 -23.65 7.30
N GLU A 27 -18.75 -23.86 6.39
CA GLU A 27 -18.86 -23.12 5.14
C GLU A 27 -18.98 -21.60 5.37
N GLU A 28 -19.78 -21.19 6.37
CA GLU A 28 -19.91 -19.78 6.76
C GLU A 28 -18.58 -19.16 7.21
N ASN A 29 -17.75 -19.93 7.93
CA ASN A 29 -16.42 -19.49 8.34
C ASN A 29 -15.46 -19.44 7.15
N VAL A 30 -15.56 -20.36 6.18
CA VAL A 30 -14.80 -20.28 4.94
C VAL A 30 -15.17 -19.02 4.16
N MET A 31 -16.45 -18.70 4.04
CA MET A 31 -16.91 -17.47 3.39
C MET A 31 -16.44 -16.21 4.11
N SER A 32 -16.49 -16.19 5.44
CA SER A 32 -15.94 -15.10 6.25
C SER A 32 -14.43 -14.95 6.08
N LEU A 33 -13.70 -16.07 5.93
CA LEU A 33 -12.27 -16.08 5.66
C LEU A 33 -11.95 -15.49 4.28
N LEU A 34 -12.66 -15.93 3.22
CA LEU A 34 -12.50 -15.41 1.86
C LEU A 34 -12.75 -13.90 1.82
N LYS A 35 -13.85 -13.45 2.42
CA LYS A 35 -14.15 -12.01 2.54
C LYS A 35 -13.06 -11.25 3.29
N ALA A 36 -12.52 -11.79 4.37
CA ALA A 36 -11.41 -11.17 5.11
C ALA A 36 -10.10 -11.12 4.31
N MET A 37 -9.94 -12.02 3.33
CA MET A 37 -8.84 -12.04 2.36
C MET A 37 -9.10 -11.12 1.14
N GLY A 38 -10.27 -10.47 1.07
CA GLY A 38 -10.67 -9.67 -0.09
C GLY A 38 -10.99 -10.52 -1.31
N LEU A 39 -11.51 -11.74 -1.10
CA LEU A 39 -11.91 -12.69 -2.14
C LEU A 39 -13.42 -12.96 -2.09
N ARG A 40 -13.99 -13.20 -3.26
CA ARG A 40 -15.36 -13.67 -3.46
C ARG A 40 -15.44 -15.20 -3.34
N SER A 41 -16.65 -15.75 -3.37
CA SER A 41 -16.91 -17.21 -3.30
C SER A 41 -16.27 -17.98 -4.46
N ASP A 42 -16.13 -17.35 -5.62
CA ASP A 42 -15.49 -17.90 -6.81
C ASP A 42 -13.95 -17.77 -6.79
N LEU A 43 -13.38 -17.36 -5.66
CA LEU A 43 -11.96 -17.12 -5.44
C LEU A 43 -11.37 -15.98 -6.28
N THR A 44 -12.21 -15.11 -6.85
CA THR A 44 -11.76 -13.89 -7.51
C THR A 44 -11.59 -12.74 -6.49
N PRO A 45 -10.69 -11.78 -6.75
CA PRO A 45 -10.58 -10.57 -5.93
C PRO A 45 -11.88 -9.77 -5.88
N ASP A 46 -12.20 -9.25 -4.71
CA ASP A 46 -13.35 -8.36 -4.54
C ASP A 46 -12.96 -6.91 -4.94
N PRO A 47 -13.55 -6.31 -5.98
CA PRO A 47 -13.28 -4.93 -6.39
C PRO A 47 -13.70 -3.90 -5.35
N GLU A 48 -14.62 -4.25 -4.45
CA GLU A 48 -15.13 -3.38 -3.40
C GLU A 48 -14.17 -3.30 -2.20
N CYS A 49 -12.95 -3.84 -2.33
CA CYS A 49 -11.95 -3.82 -1.27
C CYS A 49 -10.58 -3.38 -1.78
N VAL A 50 -9.81 -2.79 -0.86
CA VAL A 50 -8.38 -2.57 -1.05
C VAL A 50 -7.63 -3.68 -0.32
N ASN A 51 -7.03 -4.58 -1.10
CA ASN A 51 -6.24 -5.68 -0.57
C ASN A 51 -4.97 -5.16 0.09
N SER A 52 -4.56 -5.76 1.21
CA SER A 52 -3.46 -5.23 2.01
C SER A 52 -2.51 -6.34 2.43
N PHE A 53 -1.32 -6.31 1.86
CA PHE A 53 -0.28 -7.32 2.05
C PHE A 53 0.86 -6.73 2.89
N TYR A 54 1.12 -7.35 4.05
CA TYR A 54 2.25 -7.01 4.91
C TYR A 54 3.31 -8.11 4.84
N VAL A 55 4.47 -7.79 4.28
CA VAL A 55 5.58 -8.71 4.14
C VAL A 55 6.57 -8.42 5.25
N LYS A 56 6.75 -9.36 6.19
CA LYS A 56 7.66 -9.16 7.33
C LYS A 56 9.00 -9.89 7.18
N LYS A 57 9.04 -11.07 6.55
CA LYS A 57 10.21 -11.97 6.57
C LYS A 57 10.37 -12.85 5.32
N THR A 58 9.63 -12.59 4.25
CA THR A 58 9.49 -13.54 3.13
C THR A 58 10.45 -13.25 1.98
N PHE A 59 10.98 -14.30 1.35
CA PHE A 59 11.66 -14.22 0.06
C PHE A 59 10.71 -13.65 -1.01
N LEU A 60 11.19 -12.69 -1.80
CA LEU A 60 10.44 -11.98 -2.85
C LEU A 60 9.64 -12.91 -3.78
N VAL A 61 10.18 -14.10 -4.06
CA VAL A 61 9.56 -15.12 -4.92
C VAL A 61 8.16 -15.53 -4.46
N ASN A 62 7.92 -15.60 -3.14
CA ASN A 62 6.62 -15.98 -2.60
C ASN A 62 5.58 -14.87 -2.76
N ILE A 63 6.02 -13.61 -2.80
CA ILE A 63 5.12 -12.45 -2.96
C ILE A 63 4.60 -12.40 -4.39
N LEU A 64 5.45 -12.65 -5.39
CA LEU A 64 5.01 -12.63 -6.80
C LEU A 64 3.94 -13.68 -7.08
N LYS A 65 4.11 -14.90 -6.56
CA LYS A 65 3.08 -15.95 -6.66
C LYS A 65 1.78 -15.56 -5.97
N SER A 66 1.84 -14.86 -4.83
CA SER A 66 0.63 -14.35 -4.19
C SER A 66 -0.02 -13.24 -5.01
N LEU A 67 0.77 -12.34 -5.61
CA LEU A 67 0.24 -11.30 -6.49
C LEU A 67 -0.38 -11.90 -7.76
N ASP A 68 0.12 -13.03 -8.27
CA ASP A 68 -0.47 -13.71 -9.43
C ASP A 68 -1.90 -14.19 -9.20
N ILE A 69 -2.26 -14.51 -7.95
CA ILE A 69 -3.64 -14.88 -7.58
C ILE A 69 -4.58 -13.67 -7.73
N TYR A 70 -4.12 -12.49 -7.31
CA TYR A 70 -4.95 -11.28 -7.35
C TYR A 70 -4.86 -10.53 -8.68
N PHE A 71 -3.77 -10.72 -9.43
CA PHE A 71 -3.47 -10.02 -10.68
C PHE A 71 -2.98 -11.02 -11.73
N PRO A 72 -3.85 -11.95 -12.19
CA PRO A 72 -3.46 -12.98 -13.16
C PRO A 72 -2.96 -12.35 -14.46
N ASN A 73 -3.61 -11.28 -14.91
CA ASN A 73 -3.27 -10.51 -16.10
C ASN A 73 -2.25 -9.38 -15.84
N GLY A 74 -1.79 -9.26 -14.59
CA GLY A 74 -0.89 -8.20 -14.16
C GLY A 74 -1.60 -6.93 -13.68
N ALA A 75 -0.80 -5.93 -13.32
CA ALA A 75 -1.29 -4.69 -12.74
C ALA A 75 -0.31 -3.54 -12.99
N THR A 76 -0.81 -2.31 -12.91
CA THR A 76 0.03 -1.13 -12.81
C THR A 76 0.50 -0.98 -11.36
N ILE A 77 1.81 -0.72 -11.18
CA ILE A 77 2.44 -0.56 -9.87
C ILE A 77 2.95 0.87 -9.73
N MET A 78 2.63 1.50 -8.60
CA MET A 78 3.18 2.80 -8.19
C MET A 78 3.83 2.67 -6.81
N ARG A 79 4.98 3.32 -6.63
CA ARG A 79 5.68 3.36 -5.34
C ARG A 79 5.22 4.51 -4.46
N SER A 80 5.40 4.40 -3.16
CA SER A 80 5.22 5.54 -2.25
C SER A 80 6.27 6.64 -2.48
N PRO A 81 5.91 7.91 -2.22
CA PRO A 81 6.78 9.05 -2.54
C PRO A 81 8.01 9.17 -1.63
N TRP A 82 8.03 8.51 -0.47
CA TRP A 82 9.13 8.56 0.50
C TRP A 82 10.19 7.48 0.30
N VAL A 83 9.97 6.51 -0.58
CA VAL A 83 10.98 5.48 -0.87
C VAL A 83 12.08 6.13 -1.71
N LYS A 84 13.24 6.38 -1.09
CA LYS A 84 14.45 6.80 -1.80
C LYS A 84 15.15 5.56 -2.33
N GLN A 85 15.46 5.52 -3.63
CA GLN A 85 16.37 4.51 -4.17
C GLN A 85 17.79 4.83 -3.71
N GLY A 86 18.45 3.86 -3.09
CA GLY A 86 19.79 3.99 -2.54
C GLY A 86 19.90 3.42 -1.13
N ILE A 87 20.99 2.72 -0.85
CA ILE A 87 21.34 2.27 0.50
C ILE A 87 21.85 3.50 1.25
N SER A 88 21.05 4.13 2.12
CA SER A 88 21.64 5.04 3.09
C SER A 88 22.26 4.24 4.23
N LEU A 89 23.27 4.82 4.89
CA LEU A 89 23.84 4.26 6.11
C LEU A 89 22.72 4.00 7.15
N THR A 90 21.70 4.86 7.22
CA THR A 90 20.55 4.62 8.11
C THR A 90 19.66 3.44 7.70
N ASP A 91 19.57 3.10 6.40
CA ASP A 91 18.90 1.87 5.91
C ASP A 91 19.70 0.62 6.26
N THR A 92 21.03 0.74 6.32
CA THR A 92 21.98 -0.36 6.60
C THR A 92 22.10 -0.64 8.10
N PHE A 93 22.12 0.41 8.91
CA PHE A 93 22.32 0.35 10.36
C PHE A 93 21.02 0.39 11.17
N GLY A 94 19.85 0.54 10.51
CA GLY A 94 18.54 0.54 11.18
C GLY A 94 18.29 1.73 12.12
N ILE A 95 19.02 2.84 11.92
CA ILE A 95 18.94 4.00 12.80
C ILE A 95 17.79 4.91 12.34
N GLY A 96 16.79 5.09 13.20
CA GLY A 96 15.67 6.03 13.05
C GLY A 96 14.35 5.43 12.55
N PRO A 97 13.20 6.04 12.90
CA PRO A 97 11.89 5.63 12.41
C PRO A 97 11.77 6.02 10.93
N ALA A 98 11.91 5.04 10.04
CA ALA A 98 11.70 5.25 8.62
C ALA A 98 10.49 4.47 8.15
N PRO A 99 9.62 5.09 7.35
CA PRO A 99 8.36 4.50 6.97
C PRO A 99 8.54 3.27 6.10
N GLN A 100 7.57 2.36 6.15
CA GLN A 100 7.57 1.16 5.31
C GLN A 100 7.62 1.51 3.83
N THR A 101 8.31 0.68 3.05
CA THR A 101 8.28 0.76 1.59
C THR A 101 6.92 0.27 1.13
N LEU A 102 6.17 1.13 0.43
CA LEU A 102 4.80 0.83 0.03
C LEU A 102 4.67 0.88 -1.49
N TYR A 103 3.91 -0.06 -2.04
CA TYR A 103 3.50 -0.09 -3.43
C TYR A 103 1.98 -0.19 -3.52
N ALA A 104 1.38 0.62 -4.38
CA ALA A 104 0.00 0.49 -4.80
C ALA A 104 -0.06 -0.29 -6.11
N LEU A 105 -0.99 -1.23 -6.23
CA LEU A 105 -1.21 -2.04 -7.43
C LEU A 105 -2.67 -1.91 -7.87
N TYR A 106 -2.87 -1.72 -9.16
CA TYR A 106 -4.21 -1.59 -9.75
C TYR A 106 -4.25 -2.12 -11.19
N ASP A 107 -5.23 -2.95 -11.52
CA ASP A 107 -5.45 -3.51 -12.86
C ASP A 107 -6.68 -2.94 -13.58
N GLY A 108 -7.35 -1.95 -12.97
CA GLY A 108 -8.64 -1.41 -13.46
C GLY A 108 -9.84 -1.88 -12.64
N GLN A 109 -9.68 -2.89 -11.79
CA GLN A 109 -10.75 -3.42 -10.95
C GLN A 109 -10.26 -3.74 -9.53
N THR A 110 -9.16 -4.49 -9.42
CA THR A 110 -8.57 -4.96 -8.16
C THR A 110 -7.58 -3.93 -7.63
N ARG A 111 -7.75 -3.53 -6.37
CA ARG A 111 -6.85 -2.60 -5.67
C ARG A 111 -6.05 -3.36 -4.64
N ALA A 112 -4.75 -3.11 -4.59
CA ALA A 112 -3.90 -3.67 -3.55
C ALA A 112 -2.80 -2.73 -3.08
N ILE A 113 -2.40 -2.93 -1.83
CA ILE A 113 -1.26 -2.28 -1.22
C ILE A 113 -0.30 -3.35 -0.71
N LEU A 114 0.93 -3.27 -1.19
CA LEU A 114 2.03 -4.09 -0.74
C LEU A 114 2.93 -3.27 0.17
N ARG A 115 3.05 -3.70 1.42
CA ARG A 115 3.95 -3.11 2.41
C ARG A 115 5.13 -4.03 2.64
N LEU A 116 6.31 -3.52 2.33
CA LEU A 116 7.58 -4.18 2.50
C LEU A 116 8.37 -3.50 3.64
N PRO A 117 9.29 -4.23 4.27
CA PRO A 117 10.26 -3.62 5.16
C PRO A 117 11.06 -2.55 4.40
N ARG A 118 11.51 -1.52 5.10
CA ARG A 118 12.32 -0.41 4.56
C ARG A 118 13.45 -0.88 3.64
N SER A 119 14.17 -1.92 4.05
CA SER A 119 15.33 -2.47 3.34
C SER A 119 14.98 -3.23 2.05
N LEU A 120 13.69 -3.48 1.79
CA LEU A 120 13.25 -4.29 0.66
C LEU A 120 12.55 -3.42 -0.39
N ILE A 121 13.15 -3.35 -1.57
CA ILE A 121 12.64 -2.61 -2.72
C ILE A 121 12.31 -3.61 -3.84
N LEU A 122 11.20 -3.39 -4.53
CA LEU A 122 10.87 -4.12 -5.74
C LEU A 122 11.68 -3.55 -6.90
N TYR A 123 12.35 -4.44 -7.60
CA TYR A 123 13.09 -4.12 -8.82
C TYR A 123 12.18 -4.44 -10.00
N PRO A 124 11.82 -3.45 -10.85
CA PRO A 124 10.92 -3.67 -11.99
C PRO A 124 11.38 -4.81 -12.90
N GLU A 125 12.69 -4.99 -13.04
CA GLU A 125 13.30 -6.03 -13.89
C GLU A 125 13.08 -7.45 -13.36
N LYS A 126 12.79 -7.58 -12.05
CA LYS A 126 12.50 -8.86 -11.38
C LYS A 126 11.02 -9.19 -11.35
N LEU A 127 10.16 -8.26 -11.78
CA LEU A 127 8.72 -8.50 -11.89
C LEU A 127 8.40 -9.17 -13.23
N SER A 128 7.34 -9.98 -13.25
CA SER A 128 6.83 -10.53 -14.50
C SER A 128 6.43 -9.41 -15.46
N LYS A 129 6.61 -9.63 -16.78
CA LYS A 129 6.29 -8.66 -17.84
C LYS A 129 4.84 -8.15 -17.84
N LYS A 130 3.95 -8.84 -17.13
CA LYS A 130 2.55 -8.42 -16.95
C LYS A 130 2.38 -7.22 -16.01
N PHE A 131 3.38 -6.87 -15.21
CA PHE A 131 3.32 -5.71 -14.32
C PHE A 131 3.92 -4.48 -14.99
N THR A 132 3.15 -3.40 -15.01
CA THR A 132 3.57 -2.12 -15.60
C THR A 132 4.00 -1.16 -14.51
N TRP A 133 5.23 -0.67 -14.57
CA TRP A 133 5.73 0.28 -13.58
C TRP A 133 5.41 1.73 -13.98
N LYS A 134 4.73 2.47 -13.11
CA LYS A 134 4.61 3.93 -13.23
C LYS A 134 5.77 4.61 -12.52
N THR A 135 6.43 5.52 -13.23
CA THR A 135 7.57 6.31 -12.71
C THR A 135 7.14 7.27 -11.62
N GLU A 136 5.90 7.76 -11.72
CA GLU A 136 5.29 8.65 -10.76
C GLU A 136 4.96 7.90 -9.47
N PRO A 137 5.41 8.39 -8.28
CA PRO A 137 4.90 7.87 -7.03
C PRO A 137 3.41 8.18 -6.85
N ILE A 138 2.73 7.42 -5.99
CA ILE A 138 1.38 7.76 -5.53
C ILE A 138 1.38 9.13 -4.84
N TYR A 139 0.27 9.85 -4.96
CA TYR A 139 0.08 11.13 -4.27
C TYR A 139 -0.81 10.92 -3.05
N ILE A 140 -0.27 11.14 -1.85
CA ILE A 140 -1.05 11.01 -0.61
C ILE A 140 -1.19 12.41 -0.03
N ASP A 141 -2.41 12.94 -0.07
CA ASP A 141 -2.70 14.30 0.38
C ASP A 141 -2.83 14.37 1.91
N GLY A 142 -2.10 15.29 2.54
CA GLY A 142 -2.21 15.58 3.97
C GLY A 142 -1.57 14.57 4.94
N PRO A 143 -1.18 15.02 6.15
CA PRO A 143 -0.44 14.21 7.13
C PRO A 143 -1.26 13.05 7.71
N ASN A 144 -2.59 13.19 7.83
CA ASN A 144 -3.45 12.15 8.39
C ASN A 144 -3.64 10.96 7.43
N ASN A 145 -3.61 11.20 6.12
CA ASN A 145 -3.70 10.12 5.14
C ASN A 145 -2.41 9.30 5.09
N PHE A 146 -1.24 9.92 5.32
CA PHE A 146 0.02 9.20 5.40
C PHE A 146 -0.04 8.00 6.35
N GLN A 147 -0.56 8.22 7.57
CA GLN A 147 -0.66 7.16 8.59
C GLN A 147 -1.60 6.03 8.17
N ILE A 148 -2.69 6.34 7.45
CA ILE A 148 -3.63 5.34 6.93
C ILE A 148 -2.91 4.43 5.92
N TRP A 149 -2.16 5.02 4.99
CA TRP A 149 -1.42 4.25 4.00
C TRP A 149 -0.31 3.43 4.64
N GLU A 150 0.40 3.96 5.63
CA GLU A 150 1.47 3.25 6.30
C GLU A 150 0.95 2.08 7.17
N THR A 151 -0.08 2.32 7.98
CA THR A 151 -0.47 1.39 9.06
C THR A 151 -1.83 0.72 8.89
N LYS A 152 -2.74 1.30 8.11
CA LYS A 152 -4.12 0.83 7.92
C LYS A 152 -4.40 0.46 6.46
N VAL A 153 -5.66 0.22 6.13
CA VAL A 153 -6.13 0.02 4.74
C VAL A 153 -6.90 1.30 4.36
N PRO A 154 -6.52 2.03 3.30
CA PRO A 154 -7.28 3.17 2.84
C PRO A 154 -8.61 2.72 2.24
N SER A 155 -9.59 3.63 2.22
CA SER A 155 -10.82 3.42 1.45
C SER A 155 -10.55 3.37 -0.05
N ILE A 156 -11.52 2.91 -0.83
CA ILE A 156 -11.45 2.91 -2.30
C ILE A 156 -11.21 4.33 -2.82
N ASP A 157 -11.99 5.31 -2.35
CA ASP A 157 -11.83 6.71 -2.78
C ASP A 157 -10.44 7.27 -2.48
N GLN A 158 -9.90 6.94 -1.30
CA GLN A 158 -8.54 7.33 -0.91
C GLN A 158 -7.49 6.68 -1.83
N PHE A 159 -7.66 5.39 -2.14
CA PHE A 159 -6.78 4.66 -3.04
C PHE A 159 -6.82 5.25 -4.45
N ASP A 160 -8.02 5.41 -5.02
CA ASP A 160 -8.22 5.86 -6.39
C ASP A 160 -7.76 7.31 -6.58
N SER A 161 -8.05 8.17 -5.61
CA SER A 161 -7.57 9.57 -5.61
C SER A 161 -6.04 9.62 -5.63
N ALA A 162 -5.38 8.78 -4.83
CA ALA A 162 -3.93 8.76 -4.75
C ALA A 162 -3.25 8.13 -5.97
N PHE A 163 -3.87 7.11 -6.55
CA PHE A 163 -3.34 6.34 -7.67
C PHE A 163 -3.55 7.06 -9.01
N ASN A 164 -4.71 7.70 -9.19
CA ASN A 164 -5.08 8.39 -10.43
C ASN A 164 -4.74 9.89 -10.42
N TYR A 165 -4.04 10.36 -9.38
CA TYR A 165 -3.63 11.75 -9.31
C TYR A 165 -2.75 12.15 -10.50
N SER A 166 -3.31 12.96 -11.40
CA SER A 166 -2.65 13.56 -12.55
C SER A 166 -2.38 15.07 -12.34
N GLY A 167 -2.66 15.58 -11.15
CA GLY A 167 -2.51 16.99 -10.82
C GLY A 167 -1.06 17.47 -10.84
N LYS A 168 -0.90 18.79 -11.00
CA LYS A 168 0.42 19.43 -10.99
C LYS A 168 1.03 19.31 -9.59
N ARG A 169 2.16 18.63 -9.51
CA ARG A 169 2.91 18.51 -8.25
C ARG A 169 3.56 19.84 -7.92
N PHE A 170 3.19 20.43 -6.79
CA PHE A 170 3.88 21.59 -6.26
C PHE A 170 5.15 21.13 -5.56
N THR A 171 6.29 21.55 -6.09
CA THR A 171 7.59 21.38 -5.46
C THR A 171 7.79 22.44 -4.37
N ALA A 172 8.77 22.24 -3.49
CA ALA A 172 9.19 23.29 -2.56
C ALA A 172 9.57 24.59 -3.30
N LYS A 173 10.10 24.48 -4.52
CA LYS A 173 10.40 25.63 -5.39
C LYS A 173 9.13 26.34 -5.85
N ASP A 174 8.08 25.61 -6.19
CA ASP A 174 6.79 26.22 -6.57
C ASP A 174 6.15 26.95 -5.38
N VAL A 175 6.30 26.42 -4.16
CA VAL A 175 5.86 27.08 -2.93
C VAL A 175 6.68 28.36 -2.69
N LEU A 176 8.01 28.30 -2.81
CA LEU A 176 8.87 29.48 -2.65
C LEU A 176 8.57 30.55 -3.70
N ASN A 177 8.38 30.14 -4.95
CA ASN A 177 7.99 31.04 -6.04
C ASN A 177 6.63 31.67 -5.75
N ALA A 178 5.65 30.92 -5.26
CA ALA A 178 4.34 31.46 -4.90
C ALA A 178 4.43 32.49 -3.74
N ILE A 179 5.27 32.24 -2.74
CA ILE A 179 5.53 33.19 -1.63
C ILE A 179 6.16 34.48 -2.17
N GLN A 180 7.16 34.35 -3.05
CA GLN A 180 7.82 35.48 -3.71
C GLN A 180 6.87 36.26 -4.61
N CYS A 181 6.08 35.58 -5.45
CA CYS A 181 5.08 36.22 -6.32
C CYS A 181 3.97 36.92 -5.53
N ALA A 182 3.64 36.43 -4.35
CA ALA A 182 2.68 37.07 -3.46
C ALA A 182 3.29 38.20 -2.60
N ASN A 183 4.58 38.49 -2.78
CA ASN A 183 5.34 39.50 -2.04
C ASN A 183 5.21 39.33 -0.51
N MET A 184 5.11 38.07 -0.05
CA MET A 184 4.95 37.73 1.36
C MET A 184 6.29 37.29 1.96
N SER A 185 6.52 37.64 3.23
CA SER A 185 7.64 37.08 3.98
C SER A 185 7.37 35.61 4.31
N TYR A 186 8.45 34.85 4.56
CA TYR A 186 8.36 33.45 4.98
C TYR A 186 7.55 33.27 6.28
N GLU A 187 7.70 34.20 7.22
CA GLU A 187 7.01 34.19 8.52
C GLU A 187 5.50 34.37 8.36
N GLU A 188 5.08 35.29 7.49
CA GLU A 188 3.66 35.53 7.17
C GLU A 188 3.05 34.35 6.41
N ALA A 189 3.81 33.72 5.51
CA ALA A 189 3.38 32.51 4.81
C ALA A 189 3.13 31.34 5.79
N ILE A 190 4.03 31.12 6.76
CA ILE A 190 3.85 30.11 7.81
C ILE A 190 2.63 30.43 8.68
N LYS A 191 2.46 31.69 9.08
CA LYS A 191 1.33 32.13 9.90
C LYS A 191 -0.01 31.81 9.23
N ARG A 192 -0.14 32.07 7.93
CA ARG A 192 -1.35 31.78 7.16
C ARG A 192 -1.60 30.29 6.96
N LEU A 193 -0.54 29.50 6.75
CA LEU A 193 -0.65 28.05 6.68
C LEU A 193 -1.14 27.46 8.00
N LYS A 194 -0.67 27.99 9.14
CA LYS A 194 -1.09 27.55 10.48
C LYS A 194 -2.51 27.99 10.87
N GLN A 195 -3.07 29.03 10.22
CA GLN A 195 -4.43 29.51 10.49
C GLN A 195 -5.52 28.80 9.67
N LYS A 196 -5.15 28.06 8.62
CA LYS A 196 -6.08 27.32 7.75
C LYS A 196 -6.15 25.81 8.05
N VAL A 197 -5.48 25.34 9.10
CA VAL A 197 -5.54 23.96 9.60
C VAL A 197 -6.41 23.91 10.84
#